data_AF-A0A3M6V620-F1
#
_entry.id   AF-A0A3M6V620-F1
#
_cell.length_a   1.000
_cell.length_b   1.000
_cell.length_c   1.000
_cell.angle_alpha   90.00
_cell.angle_beta   90.00
_cell.angle_gamma   90.00
#
_symmetry.space_group_name_H-M   'P 1'
#
loop_
_entity.id
_entity.type
_entity.pdbx_description
1 polymer ?
#
loop_
_entity_poly.entity_id
_entity_poly.type
_entity_poly.pdbx_seq_one_letter_code
_entity_poly.pdbx_strand_id
1 'polypeptide(L)'
;MARNNLTGGGVQMETYQELLCSPSLASGLQQHSIYLAVVNVILSLTAILGNFLILVNLRKESSLHLPSKLLYRCLTITDLLVGLVSQPLHAIYWISIANEHWNLCRYTRDATYVTIYAFCGVSLGTMTVITIDRLLALLLGLRYKQTVTLKRTSIILAAVWVLCGVAALCYILDYRITLWYGCIGVPSCLLISMVSYKKIFRTLVHHQAQVQVHVQLQSSQPNSLNISRYRKVVYSALWVQLALVACYAPSTILEILNVHKRIFSPQLVVSRGIAVTFPYFNSKLNPFLYCWKISEVRQAVRQTIRQALSCPWN
;
A
#
# COMPACT_ATOMS: atom_id res chain seq x y z
N MET A 1 -48.75 -50.99 4.13
CA MET A 1 -48.78 -49.78 3.27
C MET A 1 -47.41 -49.12 3.39
N ALA A 2 -46.58 -49.27 2.35
CA ALA A 2 -45.16 -48.93 2.36
C ALA A 2 -44.93 -47.43 2.07
N ARG A 3 -43.93 -46.86 2.76
CA ARG A 3 -43.34 -45.55 2.45
C ARG A 3 -42.54 -45.63 1.14
N ASN A 4 -42.72 -44.66 0.26
CA ASN A 4 -41.77 -44.38 -0.83
C ASN A 4 -41.21 -42.95 -0.70
N ASN A 5 -39.87 -42.89 -0.61
CA ASN A 5 -39.01 -41.74 -0.85
C ASN A 5 -38.98 -41.35 -2.34
N LEU A 6 -38.62 -40.10 -2.65
CA LEU A 6 -37.77 -39.64 -3.77
C LEU A 6 -37.74 -38.08 -3.72
N THR A 7 -36.80 -37.45 -2.99
CA THR A 7 -35.51 -36.88 -3.44
C THR A 7 -35.56 -35.98 -4.68
N GLY A 8 -35.01 -34.76 -4.54
CA GLY A 8 -34.33 -34.08 -5.65
C GLY A 8 -34.69 -32.60 -5.80
N GLY A 9 -33.88 -31.71 -5.22
CA GLY A 9 -34.00 -30.27 -5.48
C GLY A 9 -33.12 -29.39 -4.60
N GLY A 10 -31.91 -29.84 -4.26
CA GLY A 10 -30.92 -28.98 -3.63
C GLY A 10 -30.39 -27.99 -4.66
N VAL A 11 -30.94 -26.78 -4.69
CA VAL A 11 -30.34 -25.65 -5.40
C VAL A 11 -29.04 -25.33 -4.65
N GLN A 12 -27.94 -25.84 -5.19
CA GLN A 12 -26.59 -25.55 -4.74
C GLN A 12 -26.37 -24.05 -4.96
N MET A 13 -26.36 -23.30 -3.86
CA MET A 13 -26.13 -21.87 -3.84
C MET A 13 -24.68 -21.63 -4.30
N GLU A 14 -24.49 -21.35 -5.59
CA GLU A 14 -23.18 -21.04 -6.18
C GLU A 14 -22.45 -20.04 -5.28
N THR A 15 -21.19 -20.35 -4.99
CA THR A 15 -20.39 -19.58 -4.04
C THR A 15 -20.15 -18.19 -4.62
N TYR A 16 -20.18 -17.12 -3.82
CA TYR A 16 -19.95 -15.71 -4.25
C TYR A 16 -18.75 -15.53 -5.23
N GLN A 17 -17.70 -16.35 -5.07
CA GLN A 17 -16.53 -16.39 -5.94
C GLN A 17 -16.82 -16.98 -7.33
N GLU A 18 -17.70 -17.98 -7.46
CA GLU A 18 -18.02 -18.66 -8.72
C GLU A 18 -18.72 -17.73 -9.71
N LEU A 19 -19.58 -16.81 -9.24
CA LEU A 19 -20.25 -15.83 -10.09
C LEU A 19 -19.34 -14.70 -10.63
N LEU A 20 -18.14 -14.48 -10.09
CA LEU A 20 -17.23 -13.43 -10.57
C LEU A 20 -16.59 -13.75 -11.93
N CYS A 21 -16.51 -15.04 -12.27
CA CYS A 21 -15.94 -15.54 -13.52
C CYS A 21 -16.97 -16.43 -14.24
N SER A 22 -18.21 -15.93 -14.41
CA SER A 22 -19.30 -16.61 -15.10
C SER A 22 -19.77 -15.86 -16.36
N PRO A 23 -20.31 -16.57 -17.37
CA PRO A 23 -20.85 -15.96 -18.59
C PRO A 23 -21.96 -14.93 -18.33
N SER A 24 -22.78 -15.17 -17.30
CA SER A 24 -23.90 -14.31 -16.92
C SER A 24 -23.50 -12.89 -16.54
N LEU A 25 -22.23 -12.66 -16.19
CA LEU A 25 -21.73 -11.37 -15.74
C LEU A 25 -20.85 -10.65 -16.77
N ALA A 26 -20.27 -11.36 -17.74
CA ALA A 26 -19.39 -10.74 -18.74
C ALA A 26 -20.14 -9.90 -19.77
N SER A 27 -21.40 -10.22 -20.07
CA SER A 27 -22.23 -9.43 -20.98
C SER A 27 -22.46 -8.03 -20.38
N GLY A 28 -21.71 -7.04 -20.90
CA GLY A 28 -21.75 -5.63 -20.45
C GLY A 28 -20.52 -5.17 -19.65
N LEU A 29 -19.63 -6.08 -19.22
CA LEU A 29 -18.40 -5.72 -18.48
C LEU A 29 -17.15 -5.63 -19.36
N GLN A 30 -17.22 -6.03 -20.63
CA GLN A 30 -16.06 -6.15 -21.51
C GLN A 30 -15.28 -4.84 -21.65
N GLN A 31 -15.95 -3.72 -21.94
CA GLN A 31 -15.30 -2.41 -22.09
C GLN A 31 -14.63 -1.94 -20.80
N HIS A 32 -15.29 -2.12 -19.65
CA HIS A 32 -14.74 -1.79 -18.34
C HIS A 32 -13.53 -2.66 -17.99
N SER A 33 -13.57 -3.94 -18.36
CA SER A 33 -12.49 -4.90 -18.14
C SER A 33 -11.24 -4.51 -18.93
N ILE A 34 -11.38 -4.17 -20.21
CA ILE A 34 -10.27 -3.70 -21.05
C ILE A 34 -9.65 -2.43 -20.46
N TYR A 35 -10.48 -1.45 -20.07
CA TYR A 35 -10.00 -0.23 -19.45
C TYR A 35 -9.21 -0.49 -18.16
N LEU A 36 -9.74 -1.32 -17.25
CA LEU A 36 -9.08 -1.68 -16.00
C LEU A 36 -7.77 -2.44 -16.22
N ALA A 37 -7.70 -3.31 -17.23
CA ALA A 37 -6.48 -4.00 -17.62
C ALA A 37 -5.41 -3.00 -18.08
N VAL A 38 -5.75 -2.09 -19.01
CA VAL A 38 -4.82 -1.07 -19.53
C VAL A 38 -4.30 -0.18 -18.41
N VAL A 39 -5.19 0.30 -17.52
CA VAL A 39 -4.80 1.08 -16.35
C VAL A 39 -3.80 0.29 -15.51
N ASN A 40 -4.09 -0.97 -15.16
CA ASN A 40 -3.19 -1.77 -14.32
C ASN A 40 -1.82 -2.06 -14.98
N VAL A 41 -1.76 -2.21 -16.30
CA VAL A 41 -0.48 -2.37 -17.03
C VAL A 41 0.35 -1.09 -16.98
N ILE A 42 -0.23 0.07 -17.30
CA ILE A 42 0.45 1.37 -17.17
C ILE A 42 0.89 1.56 -15.71
N LEU A 43 0.02 1.15 -14.80
CA LEU A 43 0.29 1.31 -13.40
C LEU A 43 1.47 0.41 -12.94
N SER A 44 1.55 -0.82 -13.43
CA SER A 44 2.66 -1.75 -13.19
C SER A 44 4.00 -1.17 -13.64
N LEU A 45 4.08 -0.68 -14.89
CA LEU A 45 5.33 -0.13 -15.45
C LEU A 45 5.87 1.04 -14.62
N THR A 46 4.99 1.95 -14.23
CA THR A 46 5.37 3.11 -13.41
C THR A 46 5.79 2.72 -11.99
N ALA A 47 5.16 1.69 -11.40
CA ALA A 47 5.59 1.16 -10.10
C ALA A 47 6.98 0.52 -10.18
N ILE A 48 7.25 -0.25 -11.24
CA ILE A 48 8.55 -0.89 -11.47
C ILE A 48 9.66 0.15 -11.61
N LEU A 49 9.50 1.09 -12.56
CA LEU A 49 10.50 2.12 -12.84
C LEU A 49 10.77 3.00 -11.62
N GLY A 50 9.71 3.48 -10.96
CA GLY A 50 9.82 4.35 -9.79
C GLY A 50 10.54 3.67 -8.63
N ASN A 51 10.11 2.47 -8.25
CA ASN A 51 10.68 1.79 -7.08
C ASN A 51 12.08 1.21 -7.36
N PHE A 52 12.38 0.81 -8.59
CA PHE A 52 13.73 0.39 -8.99
C PHE A 52 14.71 1.56 -8.85
N LEU A 53 14.34 2.74 -9.36
CA LEU A 53 15.17 3.93 -9.26
C LEU A 53 15.46 4.31 -7.80
N ILE A 54 14.46 4.26 -6.92
CA ILE A 54 14.66 4.52 -5.49
C ILE A 54 15.55 3.45 -4.87
N LEU A 55 15.34 2.16 -5.19
CA LEU A 55 16.14 1.08 -4.65
C LEU A 55 17.63 1.23 -4.99
N VAL A 56 17.96 1.62 -6.24
CA VAL A 56 19.33 1.90 -6.66
C VAL A 56 19.93 3.08 -5.88
N ASN A 57 19.18 4.16 -5.73
CA ASN A 57 19.67 5.34 -5.00
C ASN A 57 19.84 5.08 -3.50
N LEU A 58 18.95 4.27 -2.88
CA LEU A 58 19.09 3.80 -1.50
C LEU A 58 20.28 2.85 -1.30
N ARG A 59 20.86 2.25 -2.36
CA ARG A 59 22.12 1.51 -2.23
C ARG A 59 23.29 2.46 -2.00
N LYS A 60 23.34 3.55 -2.76
CA LYS A 60 24.39 4.58 -2.73
C LYS A 60 24.34 5.46 -1.47
N GLU A 61 23.15 5.67 -0.90
CA GLU A 61 22.97 6.57 0.24
C GLU A 61 23.56 6.02 1.55
N SER A 62 24.59 6.66 2.12
CA SER A 62 25.23 6.25 3.38
C SER A 62 24.80 7.07 4.61
N SER A 63 24.15 8.23 4.42
CA SER A 63 23.80 9.13 5.52
C SER A 63 22.61 8.65 6.37
N LEU A 64 21.79 7.76 5.84
CA LEU A 64 20.58 7.29 6.52
C LEU A 64 20.91 6.28 7.63
N HIS A 65 20.22 6.45 8.77
CA HIS A 65 20.25 5.49 9.87
C HIS A 65 19.90 4.07 9.35
N LEU A 66 20.76 3.10 9.65
CA LEU A 66 20.71 1.76 9.04
C LEU A 66 19.36 1.04 9.23
N PRO A 67 18.71 1.08 10.41
CA PRO A 67 17.33 0.59 10.58
C PRO A 67 16.29 1.26 9.67
N SER A 68 16.27 2.58 9.58
CA SER A 68 15.32 3.30 8.70
C SER A 68 15.60 3.00 7.22
N LYS A 69 16.88 2.85 6.85
CA LYS A 69 17.30 2.44 5.50
C LYS A 69 16.78 1.04 5.16
N LEU A 70 16.76 0.11 6.12
CA LEU A 70 16.17 -1.22 5.95
C LEU A 70 14.66 -1.13 5.70
N LEU A 71 13.92 -0.31 6.46
CA LEU A 71 12.48 -0.10 6.25
C LEU A 71 12.18 0.40 4.84
N TYR A 72 12.96 1.38 4.36
CA TYR A 72 12.78 1.92 3.00
C TYR A 72 13.11 0.92 1.91
N ARG A 73 14.16 0.11 2.09
CA ARG A 73 14.47 -0.98 1.15
C ARG A 73 13.37 -2.04 1.13
N CYS A 74 12.83 -2.40 2.30
CA CYS A 74 11.72 -3.35 2.38
C CYS A 74 10.50 -2.83 1.62
N LEU A 75 10.15 -1.56 1.83
CA LEU A 75 9.02 -0.94 1.14
C LEU A 75 9.23 -0.92 -0.38
N THR A 76 10.38 -0.47 -0.88
CA THR A 76 10.63 -0.44 -2.33
C THR A 76 10.71 -1.82 -2.97
N ILE A 77 11.27 -2.82 -2.28
CA ILE A 77 11.27 -4.22 -2.77
C ILE A 77 9.84 -4.76 -2.84
N THR A 78 9.03 -4.50 -1.81
CA THR A 78 7.63 -4.95 -1.78
C THR A 78 6.82 -4.29 -2.89
N ASP A 79 6.99 -2.98 -3.09
CA ASP A 79 6.30 -2.24 -4.15
C ASP A 79 6.75 -2.65 -5.57
N LEU A 80 8.02 -3.07 -5.73
CA LEU A 80 8.49 -3.72 -6.96
C LEU A 80 7.77 -5.04 -7.21
N LEU A 81 7.58 -5.87 -6.17
CA LEU A 81 6.82 -7.12 -6.28
C LEU A 81 5.35 -6.87 -6.62
N VAL A 82 4.74 -5.80 -6.07
CA VAL A 82 3.40 -5.36 -6.49
C VAL A 82 3.37 -5.05 -7.99
N GLY A 83 4.35 -4.27 -8.47
CA GLY A 83 4.45 -3.91 -9.89
C GLY A 83 4.75 -5.09 -10.81
N LEU A 84 5.60 -6.04 -10.39
CA LEU A 84 6.04 -7.18 -11.21
C LEU A 84 5.08 -8.37 -11.17
N VAL A 85 4.33 -8.55 -10.09
CA VAL A 85 3.52 -9.75 -9.85
C VAL A 85 2.04 -9.40 -9.70
N SER A 86 1.68 -8.61 -8.69
CA SER A 86 0.26 -8.35 -8.37
C SER A 86 -0.48 -7.63 -9.48
N GLN A 87 0.09 -6.55 -10.02
CA GLN A 87 -0.59 -5.75 -11.05
C GLN A 87 -0.72 -6.48 -12.39
N PRO A 88 0.31 -7.21 -12.89
CA PRO A 88 0.15 -8.06 -14.07
C PRO A 88 -0.89 -9.15 -13.87
N LEU A 89 -0.91 -9.85 -12.71
CA LEU A 89 -1.96 -10.84 -12.41
C LEU A 89 -3.36 -10.21 -12.46
N HIS A 90 -3.52 -9.00 -11.90
CA HIS A 90 -4.79 -8.29 -11.93
C HIS A 90 -5.19 -7.86 -13.36
N ALA A 91 -4.23 -7.45 -14.18
CA ALA A 91 -4.48 -7.15 -15.59
C ALA A 91 -4.90 -8.40 -16.37
N ILE A 92 -4.22 -9.54 -16.16
CA ILE A 92 -4.57 -10.82 -16.80
C ILE A 92 -5.97 -11.27 -16.35
N TYR A 93 -6.33 -11.06 -15.09
CA TYR A 93 -7.69 -11.31 -14.60
C TYR A 93 -8.74 -10.55 -15.43
N TRP A 94 -8.57 -9.24 -15.63
CA TRP A 94 -9.50 -8.45 -16.44
C TRP A 94 -9.49 -8.84 -17.92
N ILE A 95 -8.32 -9.16 -18.49
CA ILE A 95 -8.19 -9.67 -19.86
C ILE A 95 -8.91 -11.02 -20.00
N SER A 96 -8.86 -11.87 -18.97
CA SER A 96 -9.53 -13.18 -18.98
C SER A 96 -11.05 -13.04 -18.94
N ILE A 97 -11.57 -12.03 -18.22
CA ILE A 97 -13.00 -11.68 -18.25
C ILE A 97 -13.39 -11.17 -19.65
N ALA A 98 -12.59 -10.27 -20.24
CA ALA A 98 -12.91 -9.66 -21.52
C ALA A 98 -12.89 -10.65 -22.71
N ASN A 99 -12.14 -11.75 -22.58
CA ASN A 99 -12.01 -12.80 -23.58
C ASN A 99 -12.75 -14.09 -23.19
N GLU A 100 -13.56 -14.07 -22.12
CA GLU A 100 -14.36 -15.22 -21.67
C GLU A 100 -13.52 -16.48 -21.34
N HIS A 101 -12.26 -16.30 -20.93
CA HIS A 101 -11.37 -17.38 -20.49
C HIS A 101 -11.58 -17.71 -19.00
N TRP A 102 -12.67 -18.42 -18.67
CA TRP A 102 -13.13 -18.62 -17.29
C TRP A 102 -12.16 -19.36 -16.36
N ASN A 103 -11.45 -20.37 -16.86
CA ASN A 103 -10.44 -21.10 -16.07
C ASN A 103 -9.29 -20.16 -15.67
N LEU A 104 -8.78 -19.37 -16.61
CA LEU A 104 -7.72 -18.40 -16.37
C LEU A 104 -8.22 -17.26 -15.46
N CYS A 105 -9.47 -16.82 -15.63
CA CYS A 105 -10.11 -15.82 -14.77
C CYS A 105 -10.10 -16.27 -13.30
N ARG A 106 -10.51 -17.51 -13.00
CA ARG A 106 -10.53 -18.02 -11.62
C ARG A 106 -9.13 -18.08 -11.01
N TYR A 107 -8.17 -18.65 -11.73
CA TYR A 107 -6.79 -18.74 -11.25
C TYR A 107 -6.16 -17.36 -10.99
N THR A 108 -6.31 -16.43 -11.94
CA THR A 108 -5.73 -15.09 -11.83
C THR A 108 -6.45 -14.21 -10.82
N ARG A 109 -7.75 -14.41 -10.60
CA ARG A 109 -8.49 -13.83 -9.48
C ARG A 109 -7.88 -14.25 -8.15
N ASP A 110 -7.73 -15.55 -7.93
CA ASP A 110 -7.24 -16.06 -6.64
C ASP A 110 -5.79 -15.62 -6.42
N ALA A 111 -4.95 -15.67 -7.45
CA ALA A 111 -3.60 -15.15 -7.41
C ALA A 111 -3.55 -13.63 -7.14
N THR A 112 -4.48 -12.85 -7.70
CA THR A 112 -4.60 -11.41 -7.42
C THR A 112 -4.88 -11.19 -5.93
N TYR A 113 -5.85 -11.90 -5.35
CA TYR A 113 -6.19 -11.73 -3.94
C TYR A 113 -5.08 -12.21 -3.00
N VAL A 114 -4.44 -13.35 -3.28
CA VAL A 114 -3.26 -13.80 -2.51
C VAL A 114 -2.17 -12.73 -2.52
N THR A 115 -1.84 -12.20 -3.71
CA THR A 115 -0.72 -11.25 -3.83
C THR A 115 -1.05 -9.87 -3.28
N ILE A 116 -2.30 -9.38 -3.34
CA ILE A 116 -2.68 -8.11 -2.71
C ILE A 116 -2.60 -8.20 -1.17
N TYR A 117 -3.09 -9.28 -0.57
CA TYR A 117 -3.00 -9.46 0.89
C TYR A 117 -1.56 -9.67 1.36
N ALA A 118 -0.74 -10.33 0.56
CA ALA A 118 0.70 -10.45 0.84
C ALA A 118 1.43 -9.11 0.67
N PHE A 119 1.53 -8.59 -0.56
CA PHE A 119 2.45 -7.50 -0.87
C PHE A 119 1.89 -6.11 -0.51
N CYS A 120 0.62 -5.81 -0.82
CA CYS A 120 0.04 -4.53 -0.37
C CYS A 120 -0.12 -4.51 1.16
N GLY A 121 -0.39 -5.66 1.78
CA GLY A 121 -0.35 -5.82 3.24
C GLY A 121 1.02 -5.48 3.84
N VAL A 122 2.09 -6.07 3.30
CA VAL A 122 3.48 -5.78 3.75
C VAL A 122 3.84 -4.31 3.50
N SER A 123 3.44 -3.74 2.35
CA SER A 123 3.68 -2.33 2.02
C SER A 123 3.01 -1.41 3.06
N LEU A 124 1.73 -1.64 3.36
CA LEU A 124 0.98 -0.90 4.38
C LEU A 124 1.61 -1.05 5.78
N GLY A 125 1.91 -2.29 6.20
CA GLY A 125 2.55 -2.56 7.49
C GLY A 125 3.90 -1.87 7.63
N THR A 126 4.72 -1.93 6.57
CA THR A 126 6.02 -1.25 6.52
C THR A 126 5.86 0.27 6.60
N MET A 127 4.87 0.86 5.91
CA MET A 127 4.57 2.29 6.02
C MET A 127 4.13 2.70 7.43
N THR A 128 3.35 1.86 8.13
CA THR A 128 3.00 2.08 9.53
C THR A 128 4.24 2.04 10.41
N VAL A 129 5.13 1.05 10.23
CA VAL A 129 6.38 0.96 10.98
C VAL A 129 7.30 2.16 10.70
N ILE A 130 7.39 2.63 9.46
CA ILE A 130 8.12 3.87 9.11
C ILE A 130 7.54 5.07 9.88
N THR A 131 6.21 5.15 10.00
CA THR A 131 5.56 6.25 10.73
C THR A 131 5.90 6.19 12.23
N ILE A 132 5.92 4.99 12.81
CA ILE A 132 6.35 4.77 14.20
C ILE A 132 7.84 5.10 14.39
N ASP A 133 8.70 4.65 13.48
CA ASP A 133 10.15 4.96 13.49
C ASP A 133 10.40 6.47 13.52
N ARG A 134 9.64 7.23 12.72
CA ARG A 134 9.72 8.70 12.69
C ARG A 134 9.22 9.34 13.98
N LEU A 135 8.17 8.79 14.59
CA LEU A 135 7.71 9.23 15.91
C LEU A 135 8.77 8.95 16.98
N LEU A 136 9.39 7.78 16.98
CA LEU A 136 10.44 7.41 17.94
C LEU A 136 11.69 8.28 17.77
N ALA A 137 12.10 8.58 16.53
CA ALA A 137 13.20 9.49 16.27
C ALA A 137 12.95 10.90 16.84
N LEU A 138 11.71 11.38 16.76
CA LEU A 138 11.32 12.67 17.33
C LEU A 138 11.28 12.64 18.87
N LEU A 139 10.68 11.61 19.46
CA LEU A 139 10.47 11.54 20.92
C LEU A 139 11.74 11.18 21.70
N LEU A 140 12.60 10.33 21.15
CA LEU A 140 13.77 9.80 21.86
C LEU A 140 15.05 10.60 21.61
N GLY A 141 15.09 11.43 20.56
CA GLY A 141 16.24 12.28 20.24
C GLY A 141 17.56 11.51 20.23
N LEU A 142 18.47 11.84 21.16
CA LEU A 142 19.79 11.20 21.28
C LEU A 142 19.72 9.70 21.61
N ARG A 143 18.68 9.25 22.33
CA ARG A 143 18.48 7.84 22.69
C ARG A 143 17.91 7.00 21.55
N TYR A 144 17.51 7.61 20.44
CA TYR A 144 16.92 6.91 19.30
C TYR A 144 17.84 5.83 18.74
N LYS A 145 19.13 6.14 18.51
CA LYS A 145 20.11 5.18 17.97
C LYS A 145 20.36 3.98 18.88
N GLN A 146 20.19 4.15 20.19
CA GLN A 146 20.32 3.06 21.18
C GLN A 146 19.07 2.18 21.23
N THR A 147 17.90 2.78 20.99
CA THR A 147 16.60 2.10 21.12
C THR A 147 16.22 1.33 19.86
N VAL A 148 16.35 1.98 18.70
CA VAL A 148 15.98 1.44 17.40
C VAL A 148 17.22 0.84 16.76
N THR A 149 17.33 -0.48 16.83
CA THR A 149 18.47 -1.24 16.32
C THR A 149 18.09 -2.09 15.11
N LEU A 150 19.08 -2.42 14.28
CA LEU A 150 18.85 -3.20 13.06
C LEU A 150 18.19 -4.56 13.35
N LYS A 151 18.62 -5.24 14.43
CA LYS A 151 18.06 -6.51 14.86
C LYS A 151 16.57 -6.40 15.18
N ARG A 152 16.17 -5.40 15.97
CA ARG A 152 14.76 -5.19 16.35
C ARG A 152 13.90 -4.86 15.13
N THR A 153 14.37 -3.96 14.27
CA THR A 153 13.66 -3.60 13.04
C THR A 153 13.52 -4.79 12.08
N SER A 154 14.54 -5.64 11.97
CA SER A 154 14.49 -6.85 11.13
C SER A 154 13.45 -7.86 11.66
N ILE A 155 13.36 -8.05 12.98
CA ILE A 155 12.34 -8.92 13.61
C ILE A 155 10.93 -8.37 13.33
N ILE A 156 10.72 -7.06 13.48
CA ILE A 156 9.42 -6.42 13.21
C ILE A 156 9.02 -6.63 11.73
N LEU A 157 9.95 -6.39 10.79
CA LEU A 157 9.67 -6.63 9.38
C LEU A 157 9.37 -8.09 9.08
N ALA A 158 10.15 -9.03 9.64
CA ALA A 158 9.88 -10.45 9.47
C ALA A 158 8.49 -10.83 9.99
N ALA A 159 8.07 -10.29 11.13
CA ALA A 159 6.73 -10.50 11.66
C ALA A 159 5.64 -9.94 10.74
N VAL A 160 5.84 -8.75 10.15
CA VAL A 160 4.90 -8.18 9.16
C VAL A 160 4.78 -9.08 7.92
N TRP A 161 5.90 -9.57 7.39
CA TRP A 161 5.93 -10.50 6.26
C TRP A 161 5.21 -11.81 6.57
N VAL A 162 5.48 -12.41 7.73
CA VAL A 162 4.82 -13.64 8.16
C VAL A 162 3.32 -13.42 8.33
N LEU A 163 2.91 -12.35 9.00
CA LEU A 163 1.49 -12.05 9.22
C LEU A 163 0.73 -11.87 7.90
N CYS A 164 1.29 -11.10 6.96
CA CYS A 164 0.68 -10.87 5.66
C CYS A 164 0.72 -12.12 4.78
N GLY A 165 1.79 -12.91 4.85
CA GLY A 165 1.91 -14.19 4.14
C GLY A 165 0.91 -15.23 4.64
N VAL A 166 0.72 -15.34 5.97
CA VAL A 166 -0.30 -16.20 6.57
C VAL A 166 -1.70 -15.75 6.14
N ALA A 167 -2.00 -14.44 6.21
CA ALA A 167 -3.28 -13.92 5.74
C ALA A 167 -3.55 -14.23 4.26
N ALA A 168 -2.51 -14.17 3.41
CA ALA A 168 -2.58 -14.53 2.01
C ALA A 168 -2.81 -16.04 1.79
N LEU A 169 -2.15 -16.90 2.56
CA LEU A 169 -2.37 -18.36 2.52
C LEU A 169 -3.77 -18.74 3.00
N CYS A 170 -4.26 -18.08 4.05
CA CYS A 170 -5.62 -18.26 4.55
C CYS A 170 -6.66 -17.94 3.46
N TYR A 171 -6.36 -17.09 2.47
CA TYR A 171 -7.33 -16.78 1.41
C TYR A 171 -7.73 -18.03 0.62
N ILE A 172 -6.76 -18.92 0.37
CA ILE A 172 -6.96 -20.16 -0.37
C ILE A 172 -7.69 -21.21 0.49
N LEU A 173 -7.43 -21.24 1.80
CA LEU A 173 -8.06 -22.18 2.72
C LEU A 173 -9.49 -21.76 3.08
N ASP A 174 -9.64 -20.51 3.52
CA ASP A 174 -10.92 -19.86 3.84
C ASP A 174 -10.80 -18.34 3.65
N TYR A 175 -11.32 -17.85 2.51
CA TYR A 175 -11.31 -16.44 2.15
C TYR A 175 -11.94 -15.53 3.22
N ARG A 176 -12.84 -16.03 4.06
CA ARG A 176 -13.50 -15.23 5.11
C ARG A 176 -12.52 -14.77 6.17
N ILE A 177 -11.53 -15.60 6.51
CA ILE A 177 -10.48 -15.25 7.49
C ILE A 177 -9.69 -14.06 6.97
N THR A 178 -9.32 -14.10 5.68
CA THR A 178 -8.57 -13.02 5.04
C THR A 178 -9.40 -11.74 4.91
N LEU A 179 -10.71 -11.85 4.65
CA LEU A 179 -11.61 -10.69 4.67
C LEU A 179 -11.66 -10.02 6.04
N TRP A 180 -11.81 -10.79 7.13
CA TRP A 180 -11.78 -10.27 8.49
C TRP A 180 -10.44 -9.61 8.82
N TYR A 181 -9.33 -10.24 8.41
CA TYR A 181 -8.00 -9.64 8.53
C TYR A 181 -7.91 -8.30 7.79
N GLY A 182 -8.43 -8.19 6.57
CA GLY A 182 -8.49 -6.93 5.82
C GLY A 182 -9.32 -5.86 6.54
N CYS A 183 -10.52 -6.22 6.98
CA CYS A 183 -11.45 -5.31 7.66
C CYS A 183 -10.93 -4.78 9.01
N ILE A 184 -10.07 -5.53 9.71
CA ILE A 184 -9.51 -5.11 11.01
C ILE A 184 -8.11 -4.51 10.84
N GLY A 185 -7.26 -5.21 10.09
CA GLY A 185 -5.85 -4.87 9.90
C GLY A 185 -5.67 -3.52 9.22
N VAL A 186 -6.33 -3.28 8.09
CA VAL A 186 -6.18 -2.02 7.34
C VAL A 186 -6.61 -0.80 8.17
N PRO A 187 -7.81 -0.76 8.79
CA PRO A 187 -8.17 0.34 9.68
C PRO A 187 -7.22 0.51 10.85
N SER A 188 -6.74 -0.59 11.47
CA SER A 188 -5.78 -0.49 12.57
C SER A 188 -4.49 0.21 12.16
N CYS A 189 -3.93 -0.12 10.98
CA CYS A 189 -2.75 0.55 10.41
C CYS A 189 -3.01 2.04 10.14
N LEU A 190 -4.18 2.38 9.59
CA LEU A 190 -4.57 3.77 9.34
C LEU A 190 -4.71 4.57 10.64
N LEU A 191 -5.32 3.98 11.68
CA LEU A 191 -5.48 4.58 13.00
C LEU A 191 -4.13 4.81 13.69
N ILE A 192 -3.26 3.79 13.69
CA ILE A 192 -1.90 3.89 14.26
C ILE A 192 -1.12 5.01 13.55
N SER A 193 -1.21 5.07 12.22
CA SER A 193 -0.53 6.09 11.43
C SER A 193 -1.07 7.49 11.76
N MET A 194 -2.40 7.66 11.84
CA MET A 194 -3.03 8.92 12.23
C MET A 194 -2.61 9.37 13.63
N VAL A 195 -2.66 8.49 14.64
CA VAL A 195 -2.28 8.82 16.02
C VAL A 195 -0.80 9.21 16.07
N SER A 196 0.05 8.48 15.36
CA SER A 196 1.48 8.76 15.30
C SER A 196 1.76 10.12 14.66
N TYR A 197 1.11 10.45 13.54
CA TYR A 197 1.25 11.77 12.91
C TYR A 197 0.69 12.90 13.76
N LYS A 198 -0.44 12.70 14.45
CA LYS A 198 -0.98 13.67 15.42
C LYS A 198 0.00 13.94 16.55
N LYS A 199 0.67 12.89 17.09
CA LYS A 199 1.72 13.04 18.10
C LYS A 199 2.94 13.76 17.55
N ILE A 200 3.45 13.36 16.38
CA ILE A 200 4.56 14.04 15.69
C ILE A 200 4.27 15.53 15.57
N PHE A 201 3.06 15.87 15.13
CA PHE A 201 2.63 17.25 14.99
C PHE A 201 2.65 18.02 16.32
N ARG A 202 1.98 17.49 17.35
CA ARG A 202 1.91 18.14 18.67
C ARG A 202 3.30 18.34 19.28
N THR A 203 4.14 17.32 19.22
CA THR A 203 5.51 17.37 19.74
C THR A 203 6.35 18.40 18.97
N LEU A 204 6.21 18.47 17.64
CA LEU A 204 6.93 19.45 16.83
C LEU A 204 6.50 20.89 17.17
N VAL A 205 5.18 21.14 17.30
CA VAL A 205 4.65 22.46 17.71
C VAL A 205 5.15 22.84 19.09
N HIS A 206 5.11 21.91 20.04
CA HIS A 206 5.55 22.16 21.41
C HIS A 206 7.05 22.50 21.48
N HIS A 207 7.91 21.73 20.81
CA HIS A 207 9.34 22.04 20.73
C HIS A 207 9.61 23.37 20.04
N GLN A 208 8.86 23.71 18.99
CA GLN A 208 9.00 25.01 18.34
C GLN A 208 8.60 26.16 19.26
N ALA A 209 7.51 26.04 20.02
CA ALA A 209 7.12 27.03 21.01
C ALA A 209 8.21 27.23 22.09
N GLN A 210 8.80 26.14 22.59
CA GLN A 210 9.90 26.22 23.56
C GLN A 210 11.16 26.88 22.99
N VAL A 211 11.55 26.53 21.76
CA VAL A 211 12.72 27.11 21.10
C VAL A 211 12.49 28.59 20.77
N GLN A 212 11.27 28.99 20.38
CA GLN A 212 10.93 30.39 20.12
C GLN A 212 11.08 31.27 21.37
N VAL A 213 10.62 30.78 22.52
CA VAL A 213 10.80 31.49 23.80
C VAL A 213 12.28 31.70 24.09
N HIS A 214 13.12 30.68 23.89
CA HIS A 214 14.57 30.77 24.12
C HIS A 214 15.29 31.70 23.12
N VAL A 215 14.90 31.68 21.83
CA VAL A 215 15.52 32.51 20.79
C VAL A 215 15.07 33.98 20.87
N GLN A 216 13.82 34.26 21.26
CA GLN A 216 13.36 35.65 21.50
C GLN A 216 14.09 36.32 22.68
N LEU A 217 14.56 35.55 23.65
CA LEU A 217 15.43 36.03 24.73
C LEU A 217 16.85 36.40 24.23
N GLN A 218 17.26 35.96 23.03
CA GLN A 218 18.64 36.07 22.55
C GLN A 218 18.84 36.83 21.22
N SER A 219 17.83 37.03 20.36
CA SER A 219 18.01 37.81 19.11
C SER A 219 16.71 38.33 18.48
N SER A 220 16.77 39.55 17.91
CA SER A 220 15.65 40.32 17.33
C SER A 220 15.45 40.14 15.82
N GLN A 221 15.66 38.95 15.23
CA GLN A 221 15.40 38.71 13.79
C GLN A 221 14.14 37.87 13.49
N PRO A 222 13.44 38.14 12.37
CA PRO A 222 12.11 37.58 12.12
C PRO A 222 12.11 36.11 11.65
N ASN A 223 11.16 35.37 12.21
CA ASN A 223 10.92 33.91 12.20
C ASN A 223 10.62 33.21 10.84
N SER A 224 11.00 33.76 9.69
CA SER A 224 10.55 33.25 8.38
C SER A 224 11.08 31.83 8.03
N LEU A 225 12.27 31.47 8.50
CA LEU A 225 12.91 30.16 8.29
C LEU A 225 12.22 29.01 9.05
N ASN A 226 11.55 29.29 10.18
CA ASN A 226 10.92 28.25 11.02
C ASN A 226 9.53 27.84 10.52
N ILE A 227 8.73 28.79 10.01
CA ILE A 227 7.39 28.53 9.45
C ILE A 227 7.48 27.68 8.18
N SER A 228 8.46 27.94 7.31
CA SER A 228 8.63 27.19 6.06
C SER A 228 9.02 25.72 6.32
N ARG A 229 9.92 25.47 7.28
CA ARG A 229 10.31 24.12 7.71
C ARG A 229 9.16 23.37 8.37
N TYR A 230 8.41 24.05 9.24
CA TYR A 230 7.19 23.53 9.87
C TYR A 230 6.14 23.12 8.83
N ARG A 231 5.80 24.03 7.93
CA ARG A 231 4.83 23.83 6.86
C ARG A 231 5.18 22.63 5.98
N LYS A 232 6.48 22.44 5.67
CA LYS A 232 6.97 21.30 4.89
C LYS A 232 6.74 19.96 5.60
N VAL A 233 6.96 19.88 6.91
CA VAL A 233 6.73 18.65 7.69
C VAL A 233 5.24 18.34 7.78
N VAL A 234 4.41 19.35 8.03
CA VAL A 234 2.94 19.20 8.12
C VAL A 234 2.35 18.74 6.80
N TYR A 235 2.64 19.43 5.69
CA TYR A 235 2.12 19.02 4.39
C TYR A 235 2.61 17.63 4.00
N SER A 236 3.88 17.31 4.28
CA SER A 236 4.41 15.99 3.96
C SER A 236 3.74 14.87 4.77
N ALA A 237 3.38 15.12 6.04
CA ALA A 237 2.61 14.17 6.84
C ALA A 237 1.16 14.03 6.37
N LEU A 238 0.49 15.16 6.06
CA LEU A 238 -0.88 15.18 5.55
C LEU A 238 -0.99 14.47 4.20
N TRP A 239 -0.06 14.71 3.28
CA TRP A 239 -0.05 14.04 1.98
C TRP A 239 0.14 12.52 2.10
N VAL A 240 1.01 12.05 3.00
CA VAL A 240 1.17 10.61 3.25
C VAL A 240 -0.11 10.02 3.84
N GLN A 241 -0.72 10.67 4.81
CA GLN A 241 -1.95 10.17 5.43
C GLN A 241 -3.12 10.18 4.44
N LEU A 242 -3.24 11.24 3.63
CA LEU A 242 -4.26 11.34 2.60
C LEU A 242 -4.07 10.26 1.53
N ALA A 243 -2.83 10.02 1.10
CA ALA A 243 -2.49 8.94 0.18
C ALA A 243 -2.91 7.57 0.75
N LEU A 244 -2.57 7.28 2.01
CA LEU A 244 -2.96 6.03 2.66
C LEU A 244 -4.49 5.87 2.74
N VAL A 245 -5.22 6.91 3.15
CA VAL A 245 -6.68 6.84 3.23
C VAL A 245 -7.30 6.67 1.83
N ALA A 246 -6.86 7.46 0.85
CA ALA A 246 -7.36 7.38 -0.52
C ALA A 246 -7.07 6.02 -1.17
N CYS A 247 -5.93 5.40 -0.87
CA CYS A 247 -5.54 4.13 -1.47
C CYS A 247 -6.17 2.90 -0.80
N TYR A 248 -6.49 2.95 0.49
CA TYR A 248 -6.93 1.76 1.24
C TYR A 248 -8.38 1.83 1.75
N ALA A 249 -8.96 3.01 1.91
CA ALA A 249 -10.36 3.12 2.36
C ALA A 249 -11.39 2.58 1.36
N PRO A 250 -11.27 2.84 0.02
CA PRO A 250 -12.27 2.34 -0.93
C PRO A 250 -12.42 0.82 -0.93
N SER A 251 -11.30 0.09 -0.93
CA SER A 251 -11.27 -1.37 -0.86
C SER A 251 -11.83 -1.87 0.47
N THR A 252 -11.44 -1.26 1.59
CA THR A 252 -11.96 -1.64 2.92
C THR A 252 -13.47 -1.47 3.02
N ILE A 253 -14.01 -0.35 2.52
CA ILE A 253 -15.46 -0.09 2.54
C ILE A 253 -16.21 -1.15 1.74
N LEU A 254 -15.73 -1.51 0.55
CA LEU A 254 -16.38 -2.53 -0.27
C LEU A 254 -16.30 -3.93 0.35
N GLU A 255 -15.21 -4.27 1.04
CA GLU A 255 -15.13 -5.54 1.77
C GLU A 255 -16.09 -5.58 2.97
N ILE A 256 -16.24 -4.49 3.71
CA ILE A 256 -17.23 -4.41 4.80
C ILE A 256 -18.66 -4.58 4.26
N LEU A 257 -18.97 -3.91 3.14
CA LEU A 257 -20.27 -4.03 2.48
C LEU A 257 -20.53 -5.45 1.97
N ASN A 258 -19.49 -6.14 1.47
CA ASN A 258 -19.56 -7.54 1.06
C ASN A 258 -19.98 -8.45 2.21
N VAL A 259 -19.29 -8.32 3.35
CA VAL A 259 -19.52 -9.16 4.54
C VAL A 259 -20.93 -8.93 5.11
N HIS A 260 -21.41 -7.68 5.12
CA HIS A 260 -22.69 -7.34 5.73
C HIS A 260 -23.91 -7.53 4.84
N LYS A 261 -23.84 -7.14 3.56
CA LYS A 261 -25.04 -7.01 2.72
C LYS A 261 -25.23 -8.15 1.73
N ARG A 262 -24.18 -8.92 1.40
CA ARG A 262 -24.22 -10.01 0.39
C ARG A 262 -24.99 -9.63 -0.91
N ILE A 263 -24.94 -8.36 -1.33
CA ILE A 263 -25.66 -7.89 -2.52
C ILE A 263 -24.83 -8.22 -3.77
N PHE A 264 -25.48 -8.81 -4.78
CA PHE A 264 -24.88 -9.12 -6.07
C PHE A 264 -25.38 -8.13 -7.14
N SER A 265 -24.47 -7.39 -7.77
CA SER A 265 -24.77 -6.54 -8.93
C SER A 265 -23.52 -6.39 -9.83
N PRO A 266 -23.69 -6.32 -11.16
CA PRO A 266 -22.58 -6.05 -12.09
C PRO A 266 -21.81 -4.76 -11.77
N GLN A 267 -22.52 -3.71 -11.34
CA GLN A 267 -21.89 -2.45 -10.93
C GLN A 267 -20.99 -2.63 -9.70
N LEU A 268 -21.36 -3.48 -8.74
CA LEU A 268 -20.52 -3.79 -7.58
C LEU A 268 -19.23 -4.53 -7.97
N VAL A 269 -19.25 -5.36 -9.03
CA VAL A 269 -18.04 -6.05 -9.51
C VAL A 269 -17.07 -5.06 -10.16
N VAL A 270 -17.56 -4.14 -10.99
CA VAL A 270 -16.74 -3.05 -11.55
C VAL A 270 -16.20 -2.15 -10.43
N SER A 271 -17.04 -1.79 -9.44
CA SER A 271 -16.63 -0.97 -8.29
C SER A 271 -15.53 -1.64 -7.48
N ARG A 272 -15.59 -2.97 -7.29
CA ARG A 272 -14.53 -3.73 -6.62
C ARG A 272 -13.25 -3.75 -7.43
N GLY A 273 -13.34 -3.93 -8.75
CA GLY A 273 -12.17 -3.84 -9.63
C GLY A 273 -11.44 -2.51 -9.52
N ILE A 274 -12.21 -1.43 -9.53
CA ILE A 274 -11.71 -0.08 -9.30
C ILE A 274 -11.08 0.00 -7.90
N ALA A 275 -11.78 -0.43 -6.85
CA ALA A 275 -11.29 -0.34 -5.47
C ALA A 275 -10.00 -1.14 -5.21
N VAL A 276 -9.84 -2.31 -5.83
CA VAL A 276 -8.63 -3.14 -5.75
C VAL A 276 -7.43 -2.48 -6.44
N THR A 277 -7.67 -1.60 -7.41
CA THR A 277 -6.60 -0.84 -8.08
C THR A 277 -6.01 0.26 -7.17
N PHE A 278 -6.75 0.76 -6.17
CA PHE A 278 -6.29 1.81 -5.27
C PHE A 278 -5.12 1.39 -4.36
N PRO A 279 -5.13 0.21 -3.70
CA PRO A 279 -3.96 -0.28 -2.98
C PRO A 279 -2.71 -0.41 -3.85
N TYR A 280 -2.86 -0.80 -5.13
CA TYR A 280 -1.72 -0.82 -6.06
C TYR A 280 -1.21 0.58 -6.37
N PHE A 281 -2.10 1.57 -6.44
CA PHE A 281 -1.72 2.97 -6.66
C PHE A 281 -0.79 3.50 -5.57
N ASN A 282 -0.97 3.09 -4.30
CA ASN A 282 -0.11 3.45 -3.17
C ASN A 282 1.38 3.20 -3.47
N SER A 283 1.68 2.07 -4.11
CA SER A 283 3.05 1.64 -4.43
C SER A 283 3.79 2.61 -5.36
N LYS A 284 3.09 3.48 -6.10
CA LYS A 284 3.72 4.52 -6.95
C LYS A 284 3.90 5.86 -6.26
N LEU A 285 3.08 6.13 -5.25
CA LEU A 285 3.20 7.36 -4.48
C LEU A 285 4.49 7.32 -3.65
N ASN A 286 4.96 6.12 -3.28
CA ASN A 286 6.16 5.93 -2.47
C ASN A 286 7.43 6.57 -3.09
N PRO A 287 7.80 6.34 -4.37
CA PRO A 287 8.87 7.08 -5.05
C PRO A 287 8.78 8.61 -4.96
N PHE A 288 7.58 9.16 -5.15
CA PHE A 288 7.35 10.59 -5.03
C PHE A 288 7.56 11.07 -3.58
N LEU A 289 7.04 10.31 -2.61
CA LEU A 289 7.21 10.59 -1.19
C LEU A 289 8.68 10.56 -0.77
N TYR A 290 9.49 9.64 -1.30
CA TYR A 290 10.94 9.61 -1.04
C TYR A 290 11.66 10.81 -1.62
N CYS A 291 11.44 11.12 -2.89
CA CYS A 291 12.01 12.30 -3.54
C CYS A 291 11.54 13.61 -2.87
N TRP A 292 10.34 13.64 -2.29
CA TRP A 292 9.87 14.81 -1.54
C TRP A 292 10.55 14.92 -0.17
N LYS A 293 10.59 13.80 0.59
CA LYS A 293 11.03 13.80 2.00
C LYS A 293 12.54 13.78 2.19
N ILE A 294 13.26 13.05 1.33
CA ILE A 294 14.70 12.80 1.50
C ILE A 294 15.44 13.57 0.42
N SER A 295 16.05 14.70 0.81
CA SER A 295 16.77 15.59 -0.10
C SER A 295 17.89 14.89 -0.83
N GLU A 296 18.56 13.97 -0.15
CA GLU A 296 19.73 13.23 -0.61
C GLU A 296 19.32 12.23 -1.69
N VAL A 297 18.24 11.47 -1.45
CA VAL A 297 17.63 10.57 -2.44
C VAL A 297 17.14 11.36 -3.66
N ARG A 298 16.50 12.52 -3.47
CA ARG A 298 16.08 13.39 -4.57
C ARG A 298 17.25 13.85 -5.44
N GLN A 299 18.34 14.27 -4.81
CA GLN A 299 19.54 14.70 -5.52
C GLN A 299 20.17 13.54 -6.31
N ALA A 300 20.27 12.36 -5.69
CA ALA A 300 20.79 11.16 -6.33
C ALA A 300 19.92 10.71 -7.52
N VAL A 301 18.58 10.76 -7.37
CA VAL A 301 17.62 10.51 -8.45
C VAL A 301 17.80 11.50 -9.60
N ARG A 302 17.90 12.80 -9.30
CA ARG A 302 18.09 13.84 -10.32
C ARG A 302 19.41 13.67 -11.07
N GLN A 303 20.48 13.28 -10.38
CA GLN A 303 21.77 12.97 -11.00
C GLN A 303 21.68 11.74 -11.90
N THR A 304 21.03 10.67 -11.44
CA THR A 304 20.84 9.43 -12.23
C THR A 304 20.04 9.70 -13.50
N ILE A 305 18.93 10.46 -13.40
CA ILE A 305 18.13 10.85 -14.56
C ILE A 305 18.94 11.72 -15.53
N ARG A 306 19.68 12.70 -15.01
CA ARG A 306 20.56 13.53 -15.84
C ARG A 306 21.58 12.69 -16.59
N GLN A 307 22.27 11.76 -15.89
CA GLN A 307 23.24 10.85 -16.48
C GLN A 307 22.62 9.97 -17.57
N ALA A 308 21.46 9.39 -17.31
CA ALA A 308 20.75 8.56 -18.29
C ALA A 308 20.30 9.35 -19.54
N LEU A 309 19.91 10.62 -19.37
CA LEU A 309 19.53 11.51 -20.47
C LEU A 309 20.74 12.13 -21.19
N SER A 310 21.90 12.22 -20.53
CA SER A 310 23.13 12.79 -21.08
C SER A 310 24.09 11.74 -21.67
N CYS A 311 23.82 10.44 -21.49
CA CYS A 311 24.51 9.41 -22.25
C CYS A 311 24.04 9.49 -23.71
N PRO A 312 24.91 9.84 -24.67
CA PRO A 312 24.62 9.62 -26.07
C PRO A 312 24.43 8.11 -26.24
N TRP A 313 23.40 7.71 -26.98
CA TRP A 313 23.29 6.35 -27.49
C TRP A 313 24.48 6.12 -28.43
N ASN A 314 25.56 5.52 -27.91
CA ASN A 314 26.66 4.97 -28.69
C ASN A 314 26.52 3.44 -28.70
#